data_AF-A0A3P8RKV8-F1
#
_entry.id   AF-A0A3P8RKV8-F1
#
_cell.length_a   1.000
_cell.length_b   1.000
_cell.length_c   1.000
_cell.angle_alpha   90.00
_cell.angle_beta   90.00
_cell.angle_gamma   90.00
#
_symmetry.space_group_name_H-M   'P 1'
#
loop_
_entity.id
_entity.type
_entity.pdbx_description
1 polymer ?
#
loop_
_entity_poly.entity_id
_entity_poly.type
_entity_poly.pdbx_seq_one_letter_code
_entity_poly.pdbx_strand_id
1 'polypeptide(L)'
;MPAASQKAPSSGRSGWWISNVSKLLQDYTQIILDITFYEEKKLVDQEFPEDCSPFKIQQLLEDLTEPEVLKILPVLGLELLECLDWRRGALLYMSCHTLHQWKQWIKKIYML
;
A
#
# COMPACT_ATOMS: atom_id res chain seq x y z
N MET A 1 -30.81 21.36 -50.97
CA MET A 1 -30.00 22.18 -50.03
C MET A 1 -30.58 22.05 -48.63
N PRO A 2 -29.75 22.05 -47.57
CA PRO A 2 -29.79 21.18 -46.38
C PRO A 2 -30.54 21.85 -45.19
N ALA A 3 -30.77 21.25 -44.01
CA ALA A 3 -29.88 20.42 -43.20
C ALA A 3 -30.63 19.50 -42.21
N ALA A 4 -30.17 18.25 -42.13
CA ALA A 4 -30.35 17.41 -40.97
C ALA A 4 -29.48 17.97 -39.83
N SER A 5 -30.10 18.36 -38.72
CA SER A 5 -29.40 18.78 -37.51
C SER A 5 -28.95 17.54 -36.74
N GLN A 6 -27.78 17.01 -37.09
CA GLN A 6 -27.03 16.16 -36.17
C GLN A 6 -26.31 17.08 -35.18
N LYS A 7 -26.67 17.03 -33.89
CA LYS A 7 -25.84 17.59 -32.82
C LYS A 7 -25.57 16.51 -31.78
N ALA A 8 -24.28 16.21 -31.65
CA ALA A 8 -23.67 15.09 -30.94
C ALA A 8 -23.90 15.08 -29.41
N PRO A 9 -23.73 13.92 -28.74
CA PRO A 9 -23.71 13.87 -27.28
C PRO A 9 -22.38 14.44 -26.75
N SER A 10 -22.43 15.58 -26.07
CA SER A 10 -21.26 16.29 -25.53
C SER A 10 -20.83 15.84 -24.13
N SER A 11 -21.18 14.63 -23.69
CA SER A 11 -20.87 14.12 -22.33
C SER A 11 -19.65 13.18 -22.25
N GLY A 12 -19.02 12.82 -23.36
CA GLY A 12 -18.08 11.67 -23.39
C GLY A 12 -16.62 11.93 -23.03
N ARG A 13 -16.16 13.19 -22.93
CA ARG A 13 -14.71 13.47 -22.79
C ARG A 13 -14.24 13.54 -21.34
N SER A 14 -14.96 14.22 -20.45
CA SER A 14 -14.55 14.41 -19.05
C SER A 14 -14.63 13.11 -18.21
N GLY A 15 -15.66 12.30 -18.40
CA GLY A 15 -15.83 11.04 -17.68
C GLY A 15 -14.73 10.00 -17.98
N TRP A 16 -14.22 9.98 -19.22
CA TRP A 16 -13.17 9.06 -19.64
C TRP A 16 -11.80 9.38 -19.01
N TRP A 17 -11.46 10.66 -18.85
CA TRP A 17 -10.23 11.06 -18.15
C TRP A 17 -10.29 10.69 -16.66
N ILE A 18 -11.45 10.90 -16.02
CA ILE A 18 -11.65 10.56 -14.61
C ILE A 18 -11.51 9.05 -14.41
N SER A 19 -12.12 8.22 -15.27
CA SER A 19 -11.99 6.76 -15.17
C SER A 19 -10.55 6.29 -15.36
N ASN A 20 -9.80 6.91 -16.26
CA ASN A 20 -8.38 6.56 -16.47
C ASN A 20 -7.52 6.94 -15.26
N VAL A 21 -7.77 8.08 -14.64
CA VAL A 21 -7.07 8.50 -13.42
C VAL A 21 -7.42 7.60 -12.24
N SER A 22 -8.70 7.25 -12.05
CA SER A 22 -9.10 6.30 -11.01
C SER A 22 -8.44 4.94 -11.20
N LYS A 23 -8.38 4.43 -12.43
CA LYS A 23 -7.73 3.15 -12.73
C LYS A 23 -6.22 3.23 -12.47
N LEU A 24 -5.56 4.32 -12.88
CA LEU A 24 -4.14 4.52 -12.62
C LEU A 24 -3.84 4.54 -11.11
N LEU A 25 -4.67 5.21 -10.30
CA LEU A 25 -4.51 5.24 -8.85
C LEU A 25 -4.72 3.86 -8.22
N GLN A 26 -5.72 3.11 -8.68
CA GLN A 26 -5.94 1.72 -8.25
C GLN A 26 -4.74 0.83 -8.58
N ASP A 27 -4.23 0.90 -9.81
CA ASP A 27 -3.10 0.09 -10.27
C ASP A 27 -1.82 0.45 -9.49
N TYR A 28 -1.60 1.74 -9.25
CA TYR A 28 -0.52 2.21 -8.39
C TYR A 28 -0.62 1.63 -6.98
N THR A 29 -1.79 1.75 -6.33
CA THR A 29 -2.02 1.20 -4.99
C THR A 29 -1.82 -0.32 -4.96
N GLN A 30 -2.30 -1.04 -5.97
CA GLN A 30 -2.12 -2.48 -6.09
C GLN A 30 -0.63 -2.86 -6.17
N ILE A 31 0.16 -2.16 -6.99
CA ILE A 31 1.59 -2.42 -7.11
C ILE A 31 2.30 -2.23 -5.76
N ILE A 32 1.99 -1.16 -5.03
CA ILE A 32 2.58 -0.95 -3.70
C ILE A 32 2.20 -2.09 -2.75
N LEU A 33 0.92 -2.48 -2.72
CA LEU A 33 0.45 -3.61 -1.90
C LEU A 33 1.15 -4.93 -2.25
N ASP A 34 1.35 -5.20 -3.54
CA ASP A 34 2.02 -6.43 -4.02
C ASP A 34 3.50 -6.45 -3.62
N ILE A 35 4.20 -5.31 -3.78
CA ILE A 35 5.60 -5.16 -3.32
C ILE A 35 5.67 -5.35 -1.81
N THR A 36 4.79 -4.69 -1.05
CA THR A 36 4.73 -4.82 0.41
C THR A 36 4.52 -6.27 0.82
N PHE A 37 3.55 -6.97 0.21
CA PHE A 37 3.30 -8.39 0.50
C PHE A 37 4.52 -9.27 0.21
N TYR A 38 5.20 -9.04 -0.91
CA TYR A 38 6.40 -9.79 -1.27
C TYR A 38 7.53 -9.59 -0.24
N GLU A 39 7.80 -8.35 0.16
CA GLU A 39 8.86 -8.05 1.13
C GLU A 39 8.49 -8.52 2.55
N GLU A 40 7.22 -8.42 2.95
CA GLU A 40 6.68 -9.04 4.18
C GLU A 40 6.98 -10.54 4.22
N LYS A 41 6.70 -11.25 3.11
CA LYS A 41 6.96 -12.69 3.01
C LYS A 41 8.44 -13.00 3.14
N LYS A 42 9.29 -12.23 2.46
CA LYS A 42 10.74 -12.37 2.56
C LYS A 42 11.25 -12.16 3.98
N LEU A 43 10.72 -11.18 4.73
CA LEU A 43 11.08 -10.97 6.14
C LEU A 43 10.72 -12.18 7.00
N VAL A 44 9.53 -12.76 6.78
CA VAL A 44 9.08 -13.97 7.50
C VAL A 44 9.96 -15.17 7.15
N ASP A 45 10.23 -15.41 5.87
CA ASP A 45 11.02 -16.55 5.40
C ASP A 45 12.48 -16.47 5.89
N GLN A 46 12.98 -15.26 6.16
CA GLN A 46 14.32 -15.01 6.71
C GLN A 46 14.35 -14.94 8.24
N GLU A 47 13.22 -15.23 8.90
CA GLU A 47 13.08 -15.18 10.36
C GLU A 47 13.42 -13.81 10.99
N PHE A 48 13.08 -12.72 10.30
CA PHE A 48 13.29 -11.34 10.79
C PHE A 48 14.76 -11.03 11.18
N PRO A 49 15.70 -11.03 10.20
CA PRO A 49 17.11 -10.73 10.46
C PRO A 49 17.31 -9.39 11.19
N GLU A 50 18.06 -9.40 12.30
CA GLU A 50 18.17 -8.27 13.25
C GLU A 50 18.81 -7.01 12.63
N ASP A 51 19.69 -7.17 11.65
CA ASP A 51 20.47 -6.11 11.01
C ASP A 51 19.65 -5.24 10.05
N CYS A 52 18.62 -5.82 9.41
CA CYS A 52 17.86 -5.14 8.36
C CYS A 52 16.35 -5.11 8.58
N SER A 53 15.77 -6.00 9.39
CA SER A 53 14.31 -6.06 9.59
C SER A 53 13.69 -4.75 10.09
N PRO A 54 14.25 -4.05 11.12
CA PRO A 54 13.67 -2.81 11.58
C PRO A 54 13.59 -1.75 10.47
N PHE A 55 14.66 -1.60 9.70
CA PHE A 55 14.75 -0.64 8.61
C PHE A 55 13.79 -0.99 7.48
N LYS A 56 13.75 -2.26 7.07
CA LYS A 56 12.87 -2.71 5.99
C LYS A 56 11.39 -2.54 6.36
N ILE A 57 10.99 -2.91 7.59
CA ILE A 57 9.61 -2.72 8.05
C ILE A 57 9.24 -1.24 8.09
N GLN A 58 10.14 -0.37 8.55
CA GLN A 58 9.93 1.07 8.54
C GLN A 58 9.74 1.60 7.11
N GLN A 59 10.61 1.19 6.17
CA GLN A 59 10.50 1.61 4.78
C GLN A 59 9.15 1.19 4.17
N LEU A 60 8.70 -0.05 4.42
CA LEU A 60 7.40 -0.52 3.93
C LEU A 60 6.22 0.25 4.53
N LEU A 61 6.30 0.67 5.80
CA LEU A 61 5.29 1.53 6.42
C LEU A 61 5.27 2.94 5.81
N GLU A 62 6.44 3.48 5.46
CA GLU A 62 6.56 4.75 4.77
C GLU A 62 5.99 4.66 3.35
N ASP A 63 6.33 3.61 2.60
CA ASP A 63 5.84 3.35 1.24
C ASP A 63 4.31 3.22 1.18
N LEU A 64 3.66 2.69 2.22
CA LEU A 64 2.19 2.63 2.32
C LEU A 64 1.54 3.98 2.62
N THR A 65 2.27 4.97 3.14
CA THR A 65 1.66 6.23 3.60
C THR A 65 0.99 7.00 2.47
N GLU A 66 1.59 7.05 1.28
CA GLU A 66 1.00 7.74 0.13
C GLU A 66 -0.28 7.03 -0.39
N PRO A 67 -0.29 5.71 -0.64
CA PRO A 67 -1.52 4.97 -0.92
C PRO A 67 -2.63 5.15 0.13
N GLU A 68 -2.27 5.32 1.40
CA GLU A 68 -3.26 5.56 2.46
C GLU A 68 -3.91 6.93 2.39
N VAL A 69 -3.20 7.96 1.93
CA VAL A 69 -3.81 9.28 1.67
C VAL A 69 -4.86 9.17 0.57
N LEU A 70 -4.66 8.28 -0.41
CA LEU A 70 -5.65 8.01 -1.46
C LEU A 70 -6.95 7.39 -0.92
N LYS A 71 -6.98 6.86 0.32
CA LYS A 71 -8.21 6.38 0.98
C LYS A 71 -9.28 7.48 1.12
N ILE A 72 -8.85 8.74 1.16
CA ILE A 72 -9.75 9.91 1.26
C ILE A 72 -10.55 10.09 -0.05
N LEU A 73 -10.03 9.57 -1.16
CA LEU A 73 -10.69 9.61 -2.45
C LEU A 73 -11.56 8.35 -2.63
N PRO A 74 -12.82 8.48 -3.07
CA PRO A 74 -13.71 7.33 -3.30
C PRO A 74 -13.34 6.51 -4.56
N VAL A 75 -12.06 6.56 -4.99
CA VAL A 75 -11.57 6.02 -6.27
C VAL A 75 -10.94 4.64 -6.14
N LEU A 76 -10.46 4.24 -4.97
CA LEU A 76 -9.76 2.96 -4.78
C LEU A 76 -10.70 1.75 -4.75
N GLY A 77 -11.93 1.94 -4.28
CA GLY A 77 -12.86 0.84 -4.01
C GLY A 77 -12.53 0.10 -2.71
N LEU A 78 -13.53 -0.59 -2.14
CA LEU A 78 -13.44 -1.17 -0.79
C LEU A 78 -12.32 -2.20 -0.63
N GLU A 79 -12.09 -3.04 -1.64
CA GLU A 79 -11.10 -4.11 -1.58
C GLU A 79 -9.67 -3.56 -1.34
N LEU A 80 -9.25 -2.55 -2.11
CA LEU A 80 -7.93 -1.93 -1.94
C LEU A 80 -7.81 -1.20 -0.60
N LEU A 81 -8.88 -0.55 -0.14
CA LEU A 81 -8.90 0.14 1.16
C LEU A 81 -8.67 -0.85 2.30
N GLU A 82 -9.41 -1.95 2.29
CA GLU A 82 -9.23 -3.03 3.26
C GLU A 82 -7.82 -3.60 3.17
N CYS A 83 -7.32 -3.91 1.97
CA CYS A 83 -5.96 -4.42 1.80
C CYS A 83 -4.89 -3.49 2.39
N LEU A 84 -5.03 -2.17 2.22
CA LEU A 84 -4.12 -1.20 2.84
C LEU A 84 -4.16 -1.27 4.36
N ASP A 85 -5.35 -1.33 4.98
CA ASP A 85 -5.49 -1.47 6.43
C ASP A 85 -4.88 -2.79 6.93
N TRP A 86 -5.14 -3.89 6.24
CA TRP A 86 -4.59 -5.22 6.57
C TRP A 86 -3.06 -5.23 6.49
N ARG A 87 -2.46 -4.65 5.45
CA ARG A 87 -0.99 -4.60 5.28
C ARG A 87 -0.34 -3.70 6.31
N ARG A 88 -0.89 -2.49 6.55
CA ARG A 88 -0.39 -1.64 7.64
C ARG A 88 -0.44 -2.36 8.98
N GLY A 89 -1.54 -3.04 9.29
CA GLY A 89 -1.67 -3.84 10.51
C GLY A 89 -0.62 -4.94 10.62
N ALA A 90 -0.36 -5.66 9.54
CA ALA A 90 0.67 -6.69 9.49
C ALA A 90 2.07 -6.13 9.76
N LEU A 91 2.45 -5.03 9.11
CA LEU A 91 3.76 -4.40 9.32
C LEU A 91 3.93 -3.85 10.74
N LEU A 92 2.89 -3.27 11.33
CA LEU A 92 2.92 -2.82 12.74
C LEU A 92 3.13 -4.01 13.68
N TYR A 93 2.48 -5.15 13.41
CA TYR A 93 2.71 -6.37 14.17
C TYR A 93 4.15 -6.88 14.03
N MET A 94 4.69 -6.92 12.80
CA MET A 94 6.08 -7.32 12.55
C MET A 94 7.09 -6.39 13.21
N SER A 95 6.81 -5.08 13.26
CA SER A 95 7.62 -4.09 13.97
C SER A 95 7.67 -4.40 15.47
N CYS A 96 6.51 -4.60 16.10
CA CYS A 96 6.41 -5.01 17.50
C CYS A 96 7.17 -6.31 17.78
N HIS A 97 7.04 -7.30 16.88
CA HIS A 97 7.77 -8.56 16.99
C HIS A 97 9.30 -8.34 16.97
N THR A 98 9.79 -7.59 15.99
CA THR A 98 11.23 -7.30 15.81
C THR A 98 11.80 -6.55 17.02
N LEU A 99 11.09 -5.53 17.52
CA LEU A 99 11.48 -4.79 18.73
C LEU A 99 11.49 -5.67 19.98
N HIS A 100 10.53 -6.60 20.10
CA HIS A 100 10.51 -7.54 21.22
C HIS A 100 11.73 -8.46 21.19
N GLN A 101 12.06 -9.04 20.03
CA GLN A 101 13.24 -9.90 19.88
C GLN A 101 14.53 -9.15 20.20
N TRP A 102 14.67 -7.93 19.68
CA TRP A 102 15.85 -7.08 19.94
C TRP A 102 16.02 -6.78 21.44
N LYS A 103 14.92 -6.48 22.15
CA LYS A 103 14.95 -6.28 23.61
C LYS A 103 15.40 -7.54 24.36
N GLN A 104 14.98 -8.73 23.93
CA GLN A 104 15.41 -9.99 24.54
C GLN A 104 16.89 -10.29 24.24
N TRP A 105 17.34 -10.00 23.03
CA TRP A 105 18.74 -10.12 22.64
C TRP A 105 19.67 -9.24 23.48
N ILE A 106 19.32 -7.96 23.67
CA ILE A 106 20.05 -7.04 24.55
C ILE A 106 20.14 -7.60 25.97
N LYS A 107 19.04 -8.07 26.55
CA LYS A 107 19.05 -8.66 27.90
C LYS A 107 20.01 -9.84 28.03
N LYS A 108 20.03 -10.74 27.02
CA LYS A 108 20.96 -11.89 26.99
C LYS A 108 22.42 -11.44 26.97
N ILE A 109 22.76 -10.41 26.21
CA ILE A 109 24.13 -9.88 26.14
C ILE A 109 24.56 -9.27 27.47
N TYR A 110 23.69 -8.50 28.11
CA TYR A 110 24.01 -7.82 29.35
C TYR A 110 23.73 -8.65 30.62
N MET A 111 23.29 -9.91 30.48
CA MET A 111 22.83 -10.78 31.58
C MET A 111 21.88 -10.09 32.57
N LEU A 112 20.95 -9.27 32.04
CA LEU A 112 19.86 -8.64 32.80
C LEU A 112 18.65 -9.57 32.98
#